data_AF-D6K5P2-F1
#
_entry.id   AF-D6K5P2-F1
#
_cell.length_a   1.000
_cell.length_b   1.000
_cell.length_c   1.000
_cell.angle_alpha   90.00
_cell.angle_beta   90.00
_cell.angle_gamma   90.00
#
_symmetry.space_group_name_H-M   'P 1'
#
loop_
_entity.id
_entity.type
_entity.pdbx_description
1 polymer ?
#
loop_
_entity_poly.entity_id
_entity_poly.type
_entity_poly.pdbx_seq_one_letter_code
_entity_poly.pdbx_strand_id
1 'polypeptide(L)'
;SCSCCARPCCAAAAAPPRSRRRPSSRWPPPPARDRRASPRAPSAALQAARAKVSEHPESVETCAVRGATTYCALPEWTGRAADWAKAVDRVRSLAPAAVAARPLTVRQRVEARYGLDSDPSYDPLTTPGAVTVGTRWGGNRVPEFSAGLASVLVAGDEKAGGEVCDGRVVTVMWLALGAAPDPLGDLRHVRLDDSTEGGAYVLTPTSGLMMSAGQTTVVKTLLQRPRTEVAAQIKAHWTELTRPGVSTVRAAELLHVPATGLGGAEGNSCVA
;
A
#
# COMPACT_ATOMS: atom_id res chain seq x y z
N SER A 1 19.40 -41.58 48.08
CA SER A 1 19.19 -42.69 49.04
C SER A 1 17.71 -42.89 49.28
N CYS A 2 17.33 -44.16 49.53
CA CYS A 2 16.02 -44.67 49.96
C CYS A 2 14.79 -44.44 49.06
N SER A 3 14.17 -45.58 48.74
CA SER A 3 12.88 -45.77 48.05
C SER A 3 11.90 -46.43 49.02
N CYS A 4 10.60 -46.53 48.65
CA CYS A 4 9.54 -47.31 49.32
C CYS A 4 9.14 -46.81 50.75
N CYS A 5 7.96 -47.04 51.33
CA CYS A 5 6.67 -47.70 50.97
C CYS A 5 5.57 -47.19 51.96
N ALA A 6 4.25 -47.47 51.92
CA ALA A 6 3.36 -48.26 51.04
C ALA A 6 1.89 -47.76 51.14
N ARG A 7 0.96 -48.42 50.42
CA ARG A 7 -0.51 -48.49 50.65
C ARG A 7 -0.85 -49.56 51.73
N PRO A 8 -2.06 -49.68 52.35
CA PRO A 8 -3.37 -49.72 51.67
C PRO A 8 -4.66 -49.29 52.45
N CYS A 9 -5.82 -49.34 51.78
CA CYS A 9 -7.12 -49.95 52.20
C CYS A 9 -8.35 -49.29 51.54
N CYS A 10 -9.41 -50.09 51.31
CA CYS A 10 -10.63 -49.70 50.60
C CYS A 10 -11.79 -49.33 51.53
N ALA A 11 -12.68 -48.40 51.13
CA ALA A 11 -14.09 -48.39 51.56
C ALA A 11 -15.03 -47.57 50.65
N ALA A 12 -16.19 -48.17 50.36
CA ALA A 12 -17.53 -47.59 50.18
C ALA A 12 -17.79 -46.26 49.40
N ALA A 13 -18.40 -46.44 48.22
CA ALA A 13 -19.68 -45.85 47.80
C ALA A 13 -20.07 -44.39 48.17
N ALA A 14 -20.11 -43.53 47.14
CA ALA A 14 -21.09 -42.45 47.02
C ALA A 14 -21.46 -42.25 45.53
N ALA A 15 -22.76 -42.18 45.21
CA ALA A 15 -23.23 -42.04 43.83
C ALA A 15 -23.11 -40.59 43.33
N PRO A 16 -22.68 -40.34 42.08
CA PRO A 16 -22.67 -38.98 41.52
C PRO A 16 -24.10 -38.50 41.23
N PRO A 17 -24.42 -37.22 41.49
CA PRO A 17 -25.77 -36.68 41.30
C PRO A 17 -26.16 -36.61 39.81
N ARG A 18 -27.46 -36.83 39.57
CA ARG A 18 -28.08 -36.88 38.23
C ARG A 18 -27.77 -35.63 37.39
N SER A 19 -27.32 -35.85 36.16
CA SER A 19 -27.15 -34.80 35.16
C SER A 19 -28.48 -34.11 34.84
N ARG A 20 -28.57 -32.81 35.12
CA ARG A 20 -29.67 -31.97 34.63
C ARG A 20 -29.54 -31.88 33.11
N ARG A 21 -30.43 -32.57 32.39
CA ARG A 21 -30.56 -32.42 30.92
C ARG A 21 -30.83 -30.95 30.61
N ARG A 22 -29.94 -30.30 29.87
CA ARG A 22 -30.23 -29.00 29.25
C ARG A 22 -31.38 -29.18 28.25
N PRO A 23 -32.41 -28.32 28.23
CA PRO A 23 -33.40 -28.34 27.16
C PRO A 23 -32.71 -28.02 25.83
N SER A 24 -33.05 -28.76 24.78
CA SER A 24 -32.50 -28.53 23.44
C SER A 24 -33.06 -27.24 22.86
N SER A 25 -32.20 -26.25 22.67
CA SER A 25 -32.50 -25.07 21.86
C SER A 25 -32.60 -25.47 20.38
N ARG A 26 -33.81 -25.89 19.96
CA ARG A 26 -34.16 -25.91 18.54
C ARG A 26 -34.17 -24.47 18.05
N TRP A 27 -33.12 -24.08 17.34
CA TRP A 27 -33.17 -22.91 16.49
C TRP A 27 -34.30 -23.09 15.46
N PRO A 28 -35.16 -22.07 15.25
CA PRO A 28 -36.11 -22.12 14.14
C PRO A 28 -35.32 -22.19 12.82
N PRO A 29 -35.84 -22.90 11.79
CA PRO A 29 -35.23 -22.85 10.48
C PRO A 29 -35.21 -21.39 9.98
N PRO A 30 -34.17 -20.96 9.24
CA PRO A 30 -34.16 -19.63 8.65
C PRO A 30 -35.39 -19.47 7.74
N PRO A 31 -35.99 -18.27 7.67
CA PRO A 31 -37.11 -18.02 6.78
C PRO A 31 -36.73 -18.39 5.35
N ALA A 32 -37.67 -19.03 4.62
CA ALA A 32 -37.44 -19.40 3.23
C ALA A 32 -36.98 -18.16 2.45
N ARG A 33 -35.82 -18.25 1.79
CA ARG A 33 -35.32 -17.16 0.97
C ARG A 33 -36.37 -16.86 -0.09
N ASP A 34 -36.88 -15.62 -0.10
CA ASP A 34 -37.64 -15.11 -1.23
C ASP A 34 -36.89 -15.47 -2.51
N ARG A 35 -37.60 -16.02 -3.50
CA ARG A 35 -37.11 -16.07 -4.88
C ARG A 35 -37.16 -14.68 -5.51
N ARG A 36 -36.51 -13.70 -4.88
CA ARG A 36 -36.13 -12.45 -5.54
C ARG A 36 -35.29 -12.87 -6.75
N ALA A 37 -35.70 -12.39 -7.93
CA ALA A 37 -35.07 -12.78 -9.18
C ALA A 37 -33.55 -12.61 -9.06
N SER A 38 -32.79 -13.62 -9.48
CA SER A 38 -31.34 -13.48 -9.62
C SER A 38 -31.05 -12.23 -10.43
N PRO A 39 -30.07 -11.39 -10.04
CA PRO A 39 -29.72 -10.21 -10.82
C PRO A 39 -29.44 -10.65 -12.26
N ARG A 40 -30.12 -10.02 -13.23
CA ARG A 40 -29.96 -10.36 -14.65
C ARG A 40 -28.47 -10.27 -15.00
N ALA A 41 -27.95 -11.30 -15.66
CA ALA A 41 -26.58 -11.30 -16.15
C ALA A 41 -26.34 -10.05 -17.02
N PRO A 42 -25.17 -9.39 -16.93
CA PRO A 42 -24.84 -8.25 -17.76
C PRO A 42 -25.00 -8.55 -19.25
N SER A 43 -25.57 -7.62 -20.02
CA SER A 43 -25.67 -7.78 -21.48
C SER A 43 -24.28 -7.84 -22.12
N ALA A 44 -24.14 -8.49 -23.28
CA ALA A 44 -22.85 -8.56 -23.99
C ALA A 44 -22.27 -7.17 -24.28
N ALA A 45 -23.11 -6.19 -24.63
CA ALA A 45 -22.69 -4.80 -24.82
C ALA A 45 -22.14 -4.16 -23.53
N LEU A 46 -22.74 -4.44 -22.36
CA LEU A 46 -22.22 -3.97 -21.07
C LEU A 46 -20.91 -4.67 -20.69
N GLN A 47 -20.76 -5.96 -20.98
CA GLN A 47 -19.51 -6.69 -20.77
C GLN A 47 -18.38 -6.13 -21.64
N ALA A 48 -18.64 -5.89 -22.93
CA ALA A 48 -17.69 -5.27 -23.86
C ALA A 48 -17.29 -3.84 -23.44
N ALA A 49 -18.25 -3.02 -23.00
CA ALA A 49 -17.97 -1.68 -22.47
C ALA A 49 -17.11 -1.72 -21.20
N ARG A 50 -17.37 -2.69 -20.29
CA ARG A 50 -16.57 -2.92 -19.08
C ARG A 50 -15.14 -3.36 -19.40
N ALA A 51 -14.96 -4.32 -20.31
CA ALA A 51 -13.64 -4.72 -20.77
C ALA A 51 -12.89 -3.52 -21.38
N LYS A 52 -13.53 -2.77 -22.30
CA LYS A 52 -12.93 -1.59 -22.94
C LYS A 52 -12.43 -0.55 -21.93
N VAL A 53 -13.22 -0.18 -20.91
CA VAL A 53 -12.78 0.83 -19.93
C VAL A 53 -11.68 0.32 -18.97
N SER A 54 -11.62 -0.99 -18.72
CA SER A 54 -10.63 -1.59 -17.82
C SER A 54 -9.29 -1.88 -18.49
N GLU A 55 -9.32 -2.35 -19.73
CA GLU A 55 -8.15 -2.79 -20.50
C GLU A 55 -7.59 -1.67 -21.38
N HIS A 56 -8.47 -0.78 -21.88
CA HIS A 56 -8.14 0.30 -22.82
C HIS A 56 -8.71 1.66 -22.39
N PRO A 57 -8.43 2.17 -21.16
CA PRO A 57 -8.92 3.46 -20.69
C PRO A 57 -8.56 4.62 -21.64
N GLU A 58 -7.40 4.58 -22.31
CA GLU A 58 -6.96 5.56 -23.33
C GLU A 58 -7.96 5.77 -24.47
N SER A 59 -8.84 4.78 -24.73
CA SER A 59 -9.82 4.82 -25.81
C SER A 59 -11.17 5.45 -25.41
N VAL A 60 -11.30 5.92 -24.16
CA VAL A 60 -12.51 6.56 -23.60
C VAL A 60 -12.21 7.75 -22.67
N GLU A 61 -10.98 7.91 -22.20
CA GLU A 61 -10.56 9.04 -21.35
C GLU A 61 -10.42 10.37 -22.11
N THR A 62 -10.51 11.46 -21.35
CA THR A 62 -10.05 12.80 -21.74
C THR A 62 -8.80 13.15 -20.93
N CYS A 63 -7.73 13.56 -21.61
CA CYS A 63 -6.46 13.93 -20.98
C CYS A 63 -6.26 15.46 -20.99
N ALA A 64 -5.80 16.03 -19.87
CA ALA A 64 -5.45 17.43 -19.73
C ALA A 64 -4.03 17.60 -19.15
N VAL A 65 -3.23 18.48 -19.75
CA VAL A 65 -1.86 18.77 -19.30
C VAL A 65 -1.86 19.88 -18.24
N ARG A 66 -1.09 19.71 -17.17
CA ARG A 66 -0.76 20.76 -16.19
C ARG A 66 0.71 20.69 -15.83
N GLY A 67 1.49 21.70 -16.24
CA GLY A 67 2.95 21.66 -16.12
C GLY A 67 3.53 20.45 -16.87
N ALA A 68 4.41 19.70 -16.19
CA ALA A 68 5.00 18.46 -16.72
C ALA A 68 4.21 17.19 -16.33
N THR A 69 2.91 17.30 -16.06
CA THR A 69 2.03 16.13 -15.80
C THR A 69 0.79 16.16 -16.69
N THR A 70 0.51 15.04 -17.36
CA THR A 70 -0.76 14.78 -18.03
C THR A 70 -1.69 14.05 -17.09
N TYR A 71 -2.94 14.50 -16.97
CA TYR A 71 -3.98 13.85 -16.18
C TYR A 71 -5.05 13.32 -17.12
N CYS A 72 -5.15 12.00 -17.24
CA CYS A 72 -6.20 11.32 -17.98
C CYS A 72 -7.28 10.82 -17.01
N ALA A 73 -8.54 11.08 -17.35
CA ALA A 73 -9.71 10.67 -16.59
C ALA A 73 -10.88 10.37 -17.52
N LEU A 74 -11.85 9.61 -17.04
CA LEU A 74 -13.15 9.51 -17.69
C LEU A 74 -13.78 10.91 -17.78
N PRO A 75 -14.52 11.25 -18.86
CA PRO A 75 -15.04 12.61 -19.08
C PRO A 75 -15.79 13.18 -17.86
N GLU A 76 -16.65 12.37 -17.26
CA GLU A 76 -17.42 12.65 -16.04
C GLU A 76 -16.57 12.90 -14.77
N TRP A 77 -15.27 12.54 -14.77
CA TRP A 77 -14.36 12.64 -13.62
C TRP A 77 -13.20 13.62 -13.83
N THR A 78 -13.13 14.30 -14.98
CA THR A 78 -12.08 15.28 -15.33
C THR A 78 -11.83 16.36 -14.26
N GLY A 79 -12.86 16.74 -13.48
CA GLY A 79 -12.72 17.66 -12.34
C GLY A 79 -11.77 17.18 -11.24
N ARG A 80 -11.57 15.85 -11.07
CA ARG A 80 -10.70 15.26 -10.05
C ARG A 80 -9.21 15.50 -10.28
N ALA A 81 -8.79 15.83 -11.50
CA ALA A 81 -7.39 16.11 -11.83
C ALA A 81 -6.78 17.23 -10.95
N ALA A 82 -7.60 18.17 -10.47
CA ALA A 82 -7.15 19.22 -9.55
C ALA A 82 -6.80 18.71 -8.13
N ASP A 83 -7.42 17.63 -7.67
CA ASP A 83 -7.11 17.03 -6.37
C ASP A 83 -5.91 16.08 -6.45
N TRP A 84 -5.79 15.34 -7.55
CA TRP A 84 -4.62 14.50 -7.84
C TRP A 84 -3.35 15.35 -7.99
N ALA A 85 -3.45 16.51 -8.66
CA ALA A 85 -2.34 17.47 -8.78
C ALA A 85 -1.77 17.89 -7.41
N LYS A 86 -2.61 18.15 -6.41
CA LYS A 86 -2.16 18.49 -5.04
C LYS A 86 -1.32 17.38 -4.39
N ALA A 87 -1.50 16.12 -4.77
CA ALA A 87 -0.66 15.01 -4.31
C ALA A 87 0.64 14.93 -5.13
N VAL A 88 0.54 15.04 -6.47
CA VAL A 88 1.69 15.08 -7.38
C VAL A 88 2.67 16.20 -7.01
N ASP A 89 2.18 17.41 -6.78
CA ASP A 89 2.98 18.59 -6.45
C ASP A 89 3.70 18.42 -5.10
N ARG A 90 3.03 17.81 -4.10
CA ARG A 90 3.65 17.50 -2.80
C ARG A 90 4.85 16.57 -2.97
N VAL A 91 4.69 15.43 -3.64
CA VAL A 91 5.78 14.46 -3.88
C VAL A 91 6.88 15.08 -4.75
N ARG A 92 6.53 15.74 -5.87
CA ARG A 92 7.51 16.38 -6.76
C ARG A 92 8.33 17.47 -6.07
N SER A 93 7.75 18.24 -5.14
CA SER A 93 8.47 19.31 -4.40
C SER A 93 9.68 18.79 -3.61
N LEU A 94 9.64 17.51 -3.21
CA LEU A 94 10.67 16.84 -2.44
C LEU A 94 11.78 16.23 -3.31
N ALA A 95 11.53 16.01 -4.60
CA ALA A 95 12.51 15.47 -5.55
C ALA A 95 13.51 16.55 -6.06
N PRO A 96 14.66 16.15 -6.64
CA PRO A 96 15.54 17.06 -7.38
C PRO A 96 14.82 17.72 -8.56
N ALA A 97 15.23 18.93 -8.95
CA ALA A 97 14.56 19.69 -10.02
C ALA A 97 14.47 18.90 -11.34
N ALA A 98 15.54 18.21 -11.74
CA ALA A 98 15.57 17.38 -12.95
C ALA A 98 14.62 16.16 -12.91
N VAL A 99 14.24 15.70 -11.70
CA VAL A 99 13.27 14.61 -11.50
C VAL A 99 11.86 15.19 -11.44
N ALA A 100 11.67 16.28 -10.69
CA ALA A 100 10.41 17.01 -10.58
C ALA A 100 9.94 17.61 -11.91
N ALA A 101 10.84 17.82 -12.88
CA ALA A 101 10.52 18.27 -14.23
C ALA A 101 10.22 17.13 -15.24
N ARG A 102 10.38 15.86 -14.87
CA ARG A 102 10.09 14.74 -15.78
C ARG A 102 8.61 14.73 -16.21
N PRO A 103 8.30 14.38 -17.47
CA PRO A 103 6.93 14.07 -17.87
C PRO A 103 6.38 12.92 -17.03
N LEU A 104 5.14 13.05 -16.55
CA LEU A 104 4.36 11.94 -15.99
C LEU A 104 2.97 11.92 -16.59
N THR A 105 2.34 10.74 -16.59
CA THR A 105 0.91 10.57 -16.89
C THR A 105 0.21 9.97 -15.68
N VAL A 106 -0.63 10.75 -15.00
CA VAL A 106 -1.59 10.23 -14.03
C VAL A 106 -2.81 9.75 -14.81
N ARG A 107 -3.10 8.45 -14.75
CA ARG A 107 -4.15 7.79 -15.54
C ARG A 107 -5.20 7.19 -14.62
N GLN A 108 -6.45 7.57 -14.82
CA GLN A 108 -7.55 6.95 -14.10
C GLN A 108 -7.73 5.52 -14.61
N ARG A 109 -7.92 4.56 -13.69
CA ARG A 109 -8.28 3.19 -14.04
C ARG A 109 -9.53 2.76 -13.28
N VAL A 110 -10.27 1.86 -13.91
CA VAL A 110 -11.50 1.26 -13.38
C VAL A 110 -11.49 -0.21 -13.79
N GLU A 111 -11.41 -1.13 -12.85
CA GLU A 111 -11.58 -2.56 -13.13
C GLU A 111 -13.06 -2.87 -12.95
N ALA A 112 -13.73 -3.11 -14.08
CA ALA A 112 -15.17 -3.26 -14.17
C ALA A 112 -15.59 -4.63 -14.75
N ARG A 113 -14.62 -5.46 -15.20
CA ARG A 113 -14.86 -6.76 -15.84
C ARG A 113 -15.61 -7.71 -14.90
N TYR A 114 -15.27 -7.67 -13.62
CA TYR A 114 -15.81 -8.55 -12.58
C TYR A 114 -16.88 -7.91 -11.68
N GLY A 115 -17.25 -6.64 -11.92
CA GLY A 115 -18.15 -5.86 -11.06
C GLY A 115 -17.55 -4.50 -10.69
N LEU A 116 -18.23 -3.74 -9.82
CA LEU A 116 -17.74 -2.44 -9.31
C LEU A 116 -17.65 -2.39 -7.77
N ASP A 117 -17.99 -3.49 -7.11
CA ASP A 117 -18.21 -3.53 -5.67
C ASP A 117 -16.91 -3.75 -4.87
N SER A 118 -15.90 -4.38 -5.48
CA SER A 118 -14.58 -4.60 -4.88
C SER A 118 -13.69 -3.35 -4.96
N ASP A 119 -12.71 -3.24 -4.06
CA ASP A 119 -11.48 -2.50 -4.38
C ASP A 119 -10.69 -3.35 -5.38
N PRO A 120 -10.34 -2.83 -6.56
CA PRO A 120 -9.55 -3.57 -7.51
C PRO A 120 -8.05 -3.42 -7.23
N SER A 121 -7.32 -4.52 -7.39
CA SER A 121 -5.89 -4.45 -7.65
C SER A 121 -5.69 -4.26 -9.15
N TYR A 122 -4.94 -3.23 -9.53
CA TYR A 122 -4.62 -2.95 -10.93
C TYR A 122 -3.27 -3.56 -11.30
N ASP A 123 -3.18 -4.25 -12.44
CA ASP A 123 -1.88 -4.68 -12.99
C ASP A 123 -0.96 -3.46 -13.21
N PRO A 124 0.29 -3.45 -12.72
CA PRO A 124 1.20 -2.31 -12.86
C PRO A 124 1.46 -1.93 -14.33
N LEU A 125 1.43 -0.62 -14.63
CA LEU A 125 1.85 -0.12 -15.93
C LEU A 125 3.38 -0.18 -16.10
N THR A 126 3.82 -0.67 -17.25
CA THR A 126 5.23 -0.66 -17.68
C THR A 126 5.61 0.58 -18.50
N THR A 127 4.64 1.46 -18.78
CA THR A 127 4.89 2.73 -19.48
C THR A 127 5.68 3.68 -18.56
N PRO A 128 6.88 4.14 -18.95
CA PRO A 128 7.69 5.02 -18.10
C PRO A 128 6.95 6.29 -17.70
N GLY A 129 6.99 6.62 -16.41
CA GLY A 129 6.32 7.80 -15.87
C GLY A 129 4.79 7.75 -15.85
N ALA A 130 4.16 6.60 -16.14
CA ALA A 130 2.73 6.42 -15.92
C ALA A 130 2.46 6.06 -14.44
N VAL A 131 1.38 6.60 -13.87
CA VAL A 131 0.91 6.33 -12.51
C VAL A 131 -0.59 6.13 -12.52
N THR A 132 -1.05 5.02 -11.95
CA THR A 132 -2.45 4.66 -11.82
C THR A 132 -3.12 5.45 -10.68
N VAL A 133 -4.33 5.95 -10.92
CA VAL A 133 -5.22 6.45 -9.86
C VAL A 133 -6.60 5.79 -9.97
N GLY A 134 -7.18 5.41 -8.84
CA GLY A 134 -8.51 4.79 -8.79
C GLY A 134 -9.66 5.81 -8.82
N THR A 135 -10.89 5.29 -8.82
CA THR A 135 -12.12 6.08 -8.63
C THR A 135 -12.37 6.47 -7.17
N ARG A 136 -11.68 5.87 -6.20
CA ARG A 136 -11.78 6.24 -4.78
C ARG A 136 -10.66 7.24 -4.47
N TRP A 137 -10.98 8.35 -3.81
CA TRP A 137 -10.03 9.42 -3.50
C TRP A 137 -10.33 10.07 -2.14
N GLY A 138 -9.29 10.57 -1.46
CA GLY A 138 -9.35 11.03 -0.08
C GLY A 138 -9.03 9.91 0.93
N GLY A 139 -8.78 10.29 2.18
CA GLY A 139 -8.29 9.37 3.21
C GLY A 139 -7.03 8.64 2.77
N ASN A 140 -6.93 7.34 3.10
CA ASN A 140 -5.79 6.46 2.82
C ASN A 140 -5.41 6.39 1.32
N ARG A 141 -6.35 6.67 0.41
CA ARG A 141 -6.08 6.69 -1.05
C ARG A 141 -5.07 7.77 -1.46
N VAL A 142 -4.90 8.82 -0.66
CA VAL A 142 -3.92 9.89 -0.92
C VAL A 142 -2.49 9.42 -0.67
N PRO A 143 -2.11 8.88 0.51
CA PRO A 143 -0.76 8.34 0.70
C PRO A 143 -0.49 7.07 -0.12
N GLU A 144 -1.48 6.21 -0.39
CA GLU A 144 -1.34 5.09 -1.35
C GLU A 144 -0.89 5.57 -2.73
N PHE A 145 -1.59 6.57 -3.30
CA PHE A 145 -1.22 7.19 -4.57
C PHE A 145 0.16 7.85 -4.50
N SER A 146 0.48 8.55 -3.41
CA SER A 146 1.78 9.18 -3.21
C SER A 146 2.92 8.16 -3.17
N ALA A 147 2.71 6.99 -2.58
CA ALA A 147 3.67 5.89 -2.56
C ALA A 147 3.90 5.33 -3.97
N GLY A 148 2.83 5.02 -4.73
CA GLY A 148 2.94 4.57 -6.12
C GLY A 148 3.66 5.58 -7.02
N LEU A 149 3.32 6.86 -6.90
CA LEU A 149 3.99 7.96 -7.60
C LEU A 149 5.48 8.07 -7.23
N ALA A 150 5.83 7.97 -5.95
CA ALA A 150 7.20 8.02 -5.49
C ALA A 150 8.03 6.82 -6.01
N SER A 151 7.44 5.62 -6.02
CA SER A 151 8.03 4.44 -6.64
C SER A 151 8.34 4.67 -8.13
N VAL A 152 7.41 5.25 -8.90
CA VAL A 152 7.64 5.58 -10.32
C VAL A 152 8.74 6.63 -10.50
N LEU A 153 8.85 7.64 -9.63
CA LEU A 153 9.94 8.63 -9.70
C LEU A 153 11.33 8.03 -9.42
N VAL A 154 11.40 6.99 -8.59
CA VAL A 154 12.65 6.32 -8.17
C VAL A 154 13.03 5.16 -9.10
N ALA A 155 12.06 4.35 -9.55
CA ALA A 155 12.27 3.13 -10.32
C ALA A 155 11.97 3.25 -11.82
N GLY A 156 11.16 4.23 -12.25
CA GLY A 156 10.88 4.55 -13.65
C GLY A 156 9.44 4.27 -14.11
N ASP A 157 8.87 3.15 -13.68
CA ASP A 157 7.50 2.69 -13.98
C ASP A 157 6.89 1.95 -12.78
N GLU A 158 5.60 1.60 -12.86
CA GLU A 158 4.88 1.01 -11.71
C GLU A 158 5.34 -0.41 -11.43
N LYS A 159 5.71 -1.17 -12.46
CA LYS A 159 6.18 -2.56 -12.31
C LYS A 159 7.52 -2.57 -11.59
N ALA A 160 8.50 -1.82 -12.10
CA ALA A 160 9.80 -1.67 -11.44
C ALA A 160 9.66 -1.07 -10.03
N GLY A 161 8.63 -0.24 -9.80
CA GLY A 161 8.26 0.32 -8.50
C GLY A 161 7.76 -0.70 -7.48
N GLY A 162 6.95 -1.68 -7.89
CA GLY A 162 6.49 -2.79 -7.03
C GLY A 162 7.58 -3.81 -6.70
N GLU A 163 8.65 -3.86 -7.51
CA GLU A 163 9.82 -4.73 -7.29
C GLU A 163 10.88 -4.11 -6.34
N VAL A 164 10.64 -2.91 -5.78
CA VAL A 164 11.58 -2.25 -4.86
C VAL A 164 11.44 -2.79 -3.43
N CYS A 165 12.45 -3.53 -2.96
CA CYS A 165 12.61 -3.93 -1.54
C CYS A 165 13.99 -3.60 -0.94
N ASP A 166 14.89 -3.01 -1.73
CA ASP A 166 16.20 -2.53 -1.26
C ASP A 166 16.10 -1.15 -0.57
N GLY A 167 17.24 -0.55 -0.20
CA GLY A 167 17.28 0.74 0.50
C GLY A 167 16.57 1.90 -0.22
N ARG A 168 16.24 1.78 -1.52
CA ARG A 168 15.40 2.75 -2.24
C ARG A 168 14.01 2.92 -1.62
N VAL A 169 13.49 1.94 -0.89
CA VAL A 169 12.22 2.06 -0.12
C VAL A 169 12.25 3.28 0.80
N VAL A 170 13.38 3.59 1.43
CA VAL A 170 13.52 4.77 2.31
C VAL A 170 13.24 6.06 1.53
N THR A 171 13.83 6.19 0.34
CA THR A 171 13.65 7.34 -0.55
C THR A 171 12.22 7.44 -1.05
N VAL A 172 11.62 6.32 -1.49
CA VAL A 172 10.22 6.24 -1.94
C VAL A 172 9.27 6.73 -0.84
N MET A 173 9.37 6.15 0.35
CA MET A 173 8.43 6.45 1.44
C MET A 173 8.60 7.87 1.99
N TRP A 174 9.83 8.38 2.05
CA TRP A 174 10.03 9.78 2.43
C TRP A 174 9.50 10.76 1.36
N LEU A 175 9.65 10.47 0.07
CA LEU A 175 9.05 11.29 -1.00
C LEU A 175 7.51 11.27 -0.96
N ALA A 176 6.91 10.13 -0.63
CA ALA A 176 5.47 9.97 -0.53
C ALA A 176 4.86 10.74 0.66
N LEU A 177 5.57 10.76 1.80
CA LEU A 177 5.01 11.17 3.09
C LEU A 177 5.60 12.48 3.65
N GLY A 178 6.83 12.85 3.29
CA GLY A 178 7.57 13.96 3.90
C GLY A 178 6.99 15.36 3.72
N ALA A 179 5.96 15.51 2.86
CA ALA A 179 5.20 16.74 2.64
C ALA A 179 3.71 16.60 3.01
N ALA A 180 3.32 15.53 3.69
CA ALA A 180 1.99 15.35 4.25
C ALA A 180 1.74 16.28 5.45
N PRO A 181 0.48 16.65 5.74
CA PRO A 181 0.13 17.38 6.97
C PRO A 181 0.37 16.57 8.25
N ASP A 182 0.17 15.25 8.19
CA ASP A 182 0.49 14.29 9.26
C ASP A 182 1.28 13.10 8.67
N PRO A 183 2.61 13.21 8.54
CA PRO A 183 3.42 12.18 7.90
C PRO A 183 3.43 10.82 8.63
N LEU A 184 3.25 10.82 9.96
CA LEU A 184 3.22 9.56 10.72
C LEU A 184 1.82 8.92 10.71
N GLY A 185 0.76 9.72 10.68
CA GLY A 185 -0.59 9.23 10.37
C GLY A 185 -0.67 8.65 8.97
N ASP A 186 -0.12 9.33 7.96
CA ASP A 186 -0.09 8.81 6.58
C ASP A 186 0.83 7.59 6.44
N LEU A 187 1.96 7.49 7.18
CA LEU A 187 2.78 6.26 7.26
C LEU A 187 1.97 5.07 7.80
N ARG A 188 1.14 5.32 8.82
CA ARG A 188 0.25 4.30 9.39
C ARG A 188 -0.78 3.84 8.35
N HIS A 189 -1.51 4.80 7.76
CA HIS A 189 -2.63 4.55 6.86
C HIS A 189 -2.26 3.91 5.51
N VAL A 190 -0.99 4.05 5.08
CA VAL A 190 -0.49 3.45 3.83
C VAL A 190 0.05 2.03 4.03
N ARG A 191 0.17 1.55 5.27
CA ARG A 191 0.61 0.18 5.57
C ARG A 191 -0.59 -0.72 5.85
N LEU A 192 -0.51 -1.96 5.37
CA LEU A 192 -1.56 -2.96 5.55
C LEU A 192 -1.81 -3.33 7.03
N ASP A 193 -0.85 -3.06 7.92
CA ASP A 193 -0.90 -3.41 9.33
C ASP A 193 -1.29 -2.25 10.27
N ASP A 194 -1.57 -1.06 9.73
CA ASP A 194 -1.84 0.17 10.50
C ASP A 194 -0.79 0.43 11.62
N SER A 195 0.48 0.10 11.37
CA SER A 195 1.60 0.29 12.29
C SER A 195 2.59 1.35 11.80
N THR A 196 3.39 1.89 12.71
CA THR A 196 4.58 2.72 12.40
C THR A 196 5.90 2.02 12.76
N GLU A 197 5.85 0.77 13.22
CA GLU A 197 7.00 -0.03 13.67
C GLU A 197 7.07 -1.36 12.91
N GLY A 198 8.25 -1.99 12.89
CA GLY A 198 8.42 -3.30 12.24
C GLY A 198 8.30 -3.26 10.71
N GLY A 199 8.40 -4.43 10.08
CA GLY A 199 8.22 -4.57 8.64
C GLY A 199 6.76 -4.78 8.26
N ALA A 200 6.35 -4.27 7.10
CA ALA A 200 4.99 -4.41 6.58
C ALA A 200 4.90 -4.19 5.06
N TYR A 201 3.76 -4.57 4.50
CA TYR A 201 3.40 -4.25 3.13
C TYR A 201 2.84 -2.83 3.03
N VAL A 202 3.42 -2.02 2.14
CA VAL A 202 2.94 -0.67 1.80
C VAL A 202 2.00 -0.76 0.62
N LEU A 203 0.81 -0.20 0.78
CA LEU A 203 -0.25 -0.16 -0.22
C LEU A 203 0.04 0.92 -1.28
N THR A 204 -0.20 0.57 -2.54
CA THR A 204 -0.26 1.48 -3.69
C THR A 204 -1.50 1.11 -4.53
N PRO A 205 -1.89 1.90 -5.54
CA PRO A 205 -3.00 1.54 -6.42
C PRO A 205 -2.79 0.25 -7.24
N THR A 206 -1.55 -0.22 -7.42
CA THR A 206 -1.21 -1.37 -8.27
C THR A 206 -0.52 -2.47 -7.44
N SER A 207 0.78 -2.69 -7.67
CA SER A 207 1.60 -3.52 -6.78
C SER A 207 2.21 -2.62 -5.70
N GLY A 208 1.85 -2.89 -4.46
CA GLY A 208 2.53 -2.36 -3.28
C GLY A 208 3.94 -2.93 -3.13
N LEU A 209 4.69 -2.39 -2.17
CA LEU A 209 6.07 -2.77 -1.89
C LEU A 209 6.23 -3.33 -0.47
N MET A 210 7.26 -4.16 -0.27
CA MET A 210 7.62 -4.65 1.06
C MET A 210 8.58 -3.67 1.73
N MET A 211 8.32 -3.33 2.99
CA MET A 211 9.12 -2.42 3.78
C MET A 211 9.64 -3.15 5.02
N SER A 212 10.95 -3.26 5.18
CA SER A 212 11.57 -3.97 6.31
C SER A 212 11.55 -3.14 7.61
N ALA A 213 11.74 -3.79 8.77
CA ALA A 213 11.78 -3.10 10.06
C ALA A 213 12.88 -2.03 10.12
N GLY A 214 14.04 -2.27 9.50
CA GLY A 214 15.10 -1.28 9.36
C GLY A 214 14.67 -0.08 8.52
N GLN A 215 14.03 -0.32 7.37
CA GLN A 215 13.50 0.75 6.51
C GLN A 215 12.44 1.58 7.24
N THR A 216 11.56 0.94 8.02
CA THR A 216 10.59 1.61 8.88
C THR A 216 11.24 2.53 9.90
N THR A 217 12.25 2.04 10.64
CA THR A 217 12.99 2.88 11.61
C THR A 217 13.57 4.10 10.92
N VAL A 218 14.27 3.93 9.79
CA VAL A 218 14.89 5.05 9.06
C VAL A 218 13.83 6.04 8.57
N VAL A 219 12.77 5.59 7.90
CA VAL A 219 11.69 6.45 7.40
C VAL A 219 11.04 7.22 8.55
N LYS A 220 10.67 6.55 9.65
CA LYS A 220 10.08 7.19 10.84
C LYS A 220 11.00 8.27 11.41
N THR A 221 12.30 8.01 11.56
CA THR A 221 13.28 9.03 12.01
C THR A 221 13.35 10.22 11.05
N LEU A 222 13.30 10.00 9.74
CA LEU A 222 13.34 11.07 8.73
C LEU A 222 12.06 11.92 8.73
N LEU A 223 10.89 11.31 8.95
CA LEU A 223 9.60 12.02 9.04
C LEU A 223 9.47 12.86 10.31
N GLN A 224 10.29 12.60 11.34
CA GLN A 224 10.37 13.37 12.58
C GLN A 224 11.40 14.52 12.52
N ARG A 225 12.21 14.62 11.45
CA ARG A 225 13.26 15.65 11.27
C ARG A 225 12.77 16.84 10.45
N PRO A 226 13.46 18.00 10.50
CA PRO A 226 13.11 19.16 9.69
C PRO A 226 13.08 18.82 8.19
N ARG A 227 11.89 18.90 7.58
CA ARG A 227 11.63 18.52 6.18
C ARG A 227 12.65 19.11 5.18
N THR A 228 13.03 20.36 5.36
CA THR A 228 13.98 21.08 4.49
C THR A 228 15.39 20.49 4.53
N GLU A 229 15.82 19.99 5.69
CA GLU A 229 17.13 19.37 5.89
C GLU A 229 17.20 18.00 5.20
N VAL A 230 16.19 17.16 5.42
CA VAL A 230 16.11 15.84 4.78
C VAL A 230 15.92 15.98 3.26
N ALA A 231 15.15 16.98 2.81
CA ALA A 231 15.03 17.30 1.40
C ALA A 231 16.36 17.71 0.76
N ALA A 232 17.22 18.46 1.47
CA ALA A 232 18.54 18.80 0.98
C ALA A 232 19.43 17.55 0.88
N GLN A 233 19.42 16.68 1.89
CA GLN A 233 20.19 15.42 1.92
C GLN A 233 19.77 14.47 0.78
N ILE A 234 18.47 14.24 0.59
CA ILE A 234 17.95 13.40 -0.50
C ILE A 234 18.27 13.98 -1.89
N LYS A 235 18.22 15.31 -2.04
CA LYS A 235 18.58 15.96 -3.32
C LYS A 235 20.08 15.89 -3.60
N ALA A 236 20.93 15.98 -2.58
CA ALA A 236 22.38 15.86 -2.71
C ALA A 236 22.83 14.42 -3.04
N HIS A 237 22.19 13.42 -2.44
CA HIS A 237 22.57 12.00 -2.59
C HIS A 237 21.69 11.20 -3.55
N TRP A 238 20.83 11.87 -4.34
CA TRP A 238 19.80 11.24 -5.18
C TRP A 238 20.30 10.03 -5.98
N THR A 239 21.38 10.18 -6.76
CA THR A 239 21.92 9.14 -7.63
C THR A 239 22.27 7.86 -6.85
N GLU A 240 22.77 7.98 -5.62
CA GLU A 240 23.12 6.83 -4.79
C GLU A 240 21.89 6.25 -4.08
N LEU A 241 21.01 7.12 -3.56
CA LEU A 241 19.75 6.78 -2.89
C LEU A 241 18.69 6.17 -3.81
N THR A 242 18.81 6.34 -5.13
CA THR A 242 17.96 5.69 -6.14
C THR A 242 18.69 4.59 -6.92
N ARG A 243 19.92 4.23 -6.56
CA ARG A 243 20.65 3.15 -7.23
C ARG A 243 20.08 1.79 -6.82
N PRO A 244 19.76 0.88 -7.78
CA PRO A 244 19.38 -0.49 -7.46
C PRO A 244 20.41 -1.19 -6.56
N GLY A 245 19.93 -1.92 -5.56
CA GLY A 245 20.77 -2.62 -4.58
C GLY A 245 21.54 -1.71 -3.62
N VAL A 246 21.17 -0.43 -3.45
CA VAL A 246 21.62 0.35 -2.29
C VAL A 246 21.08 -0.30 -1.01
N SER A 247 21.89 -0.43 0.04
CA SER A 247 21.43 -1.04 1.28
C SER A 247 20.67 -0.05 2.17
N THR A 248 19.78 -0.56 3.02
CA THR A 248 19.08 0.25 4.03
C THR A 248 20.07 0.98 4.96
N VAL A 249 21.18 0.32 5.34
CA VAL A 249 22.29 0.94 6.10
C VAL A 249 22.92 2.09 5.32
N ARG A 250 23.22 1.90 4.03
CA ARG A 250 23.84 2.95 3.20
C ARG A 250 22.91 4.13 2.98
N ALA A 251 21.60 3.89 2.81
CA ALA A 251 20.60 4.95 2.77
C ALA A 251 20.53 5.73 4.11
N ALA A 252 20.62 5.05 5.24
CA ALA A 252 20.67 5.69 6.56
C ALA A 252 21.93 6.57 6.74
N GLU A 253 23.12 6.08 6.36
CA GLU A 253 24.37 6.85 6.38
C GLU A 253 24.27 8.16 5.58
N LEU A 254 23.83 8.07 4.32
CA LEU A 254 23.67 9.22 3.40
C LEU A 254 22.65 10.25 3.89
N LEU A 255 21.76 9.83 4.80
CA LEU A 255 20.71 10.66 5.39
C LEU A 255 20.98 10.98 6.86
N HIS A 256 22.20 10.71 7.36
CA HIS A 256 22.61 10.97 8.75
C HIS A 256 21.68 10.35 9.81
N VAL A 257 21.12 9.17 9.53
CA VAL A 257 20.35 8.37 10.50
C VAL A 257 21.28 7.30 11.11
N PRO A 258 21.32 7.13 12.45
CA PRO A 258 22.12 6.09 13.08
C PRO A 258 21.77 4.68 12.56
N ALA A 259 22.77 3.96 12.05
CA ALA A 259 22.59 2.63 11.47
C ALA A 259 22.43 1.49 12.51
N THR A 260 22.47 1.81 13.80
CA THR A 260 22.37 0.84 14.89
C THR A 260 21.00 0.16 14.91
N GLY A 261 20.97 -1.16 14.75
CA GLY A 261 19.75 -1.96 14.84
C GLY A 261 18.93 -2.08 13.54
N LEU A 262 19.45 -1.63 12.40
CA LEU A 262 18.74 -1.70 11.11
C LEU A 262 18.69 -3.10 10.45
N GLY A 263 19.31 -4.11 11.08
CA GLY A 263 19.53 -5.43 10.48
C GLY A 263 20.72 -5.45 9.51
N GLY A 264 21.26 -6.66 9.26
CA GLY A 264 22.34 -6.86 8.30
C GLY A 264 21.84 -6.90 6.85
N ALA A 265 22.48 -7.72 6.00
CA ALA A 265 22.07 -7.91 4.61
C ALA A 265 20.62 -8.40 4.41
N GLU A 266 19.99 -8.94 5.47
CA GLU A 266 18.56 -9.28 5.54
C GLU A 266 17.65 -8.07 5.28
N GLY A 267 18.10 -6.85 5.59
CA GLY A 267 17.35 -5.60 5.36
C GLY A 267 17.18 -5.17 3.89
N ASN A 268 17.63 -6.01 2.95
CA ASN A 268 17.43 -5.89 1.49
C ASN A 268 16.55 -7.03 0.92
N SER A 269 15.96 -7.87 1.77
CA SER A 269 15.13 -9.00 1.35
C SER A 269 13.70 -8.56 0.99
N CYS A 270 13.21 -9.01 -0.16
CA CYS A 270 11.79 -8.95 -0.53
C CYS A 270 10.92 -9.96 0.25
N VAL A 271 11.53 -10.81 1.09
CA VAL A 271 10.87 -11.82 1.91
C VAL A 271 10.57 -11.25 3.29
N ALA A 272 9.31 -11.34 3.72
CA ALA A 272 8.80 -10.93 5.03
C ALA A 272 9.22 -11.90 6.16
#